data_AF-A0A6A6U6U5-F1
#
_entry.id   AF-A0A6A6U6U5-F1
#
_cell.length_a   1.000
_cell.length_b   1.000
_cell.length_c   1.000
_cell.angle_alpha   90.00
_cell.angle_beta   90.00
_cell.angle_gamma   90.00
#
_symmetry.space_group_name_H-M   'P 1'
#
loop_
_entity.id
_entity.type
_entity.pdbx_description
1 polymer ?
#
loop_
_entity_poly.entity_id
_entity_poly.type
_entity_poly.pdbx_seq_one_letter_code
_entity_poly.pdbx_strand_id
1 'polypeptide(L)'
;MLGKQYSLHGAYYNALSSKPMAHGGHEGHGAEGHMGHCFDYLRQVLMCAADTNMEPLGADLGGASGWGSERTCRDYDAVVRWASKNRMSIDKYRTSG
;
A
#
# COMPACT_ATOMS: atom_id res chain seq x y z
N MET A 1 23.68 20.15 8.61
CA MET A 1 22.36 20.46 8.01
C MET A 1 21.60 19.15 7.91
N LEU A 2 20.74 18.83 8.89
CA LEU A 2 19.99 17.56 8.88
C LEU A 2 18.91 17.65 7.80
N GLY A 3 18.94 16.71 6.86
CA GLY A 3 17.91 16.58 5.82
C GLY A 3 16.55 16.31 6.46
N LYS A 4 15.58 17.17 6.19
CA LYS A 4 14.17 16.86 6.46
C LYS A 4 13.81 15.66 5.58
N GLN A 5 13.68 14.49 6.18
CA GLN A 5 13.07 13.33 5.53
C GLN A 5 11.57 13.61 5.40
N TYR A 6 11.15 14.03 4.20
CA TYR A 6 9.74 14.16 3.84
C TYR A 6 9.18 12.75 3.58
N SER A 7 8.93 12.00 4.66
CA SER A 7 8.22 10.74 4.56
C SER A 7 6.78 11.00 4.13
N LEU A 8 6.28 10.22 3.17
CA LEU A 8 4.86 10.20 2.78
C LEU A 8 3.93 10.08 4.00
N HIS A 9 4.35 9.31 4.99
CA HIS A 9 3.65 9.19 6.28
C HIS A 9 3.57 10.54 7.00
N GLY A 10 4.68 11.25 7.11
CA GLY A 10 4.72 12.57 7.74
C GLY A 10 3.86 13.60 7.00
N ALA A 11 3.90 13.60 5.67
CA ALA A 11 3.06 14.48 4.85
C ALA A 11 1.56 14.19 5.05
N TYR A 12 1.17 12.91 5.07
CA TYR A 12 -0.21 12.48 5.27
C TYR A 12 -0.75 12.88 6.64
N TYR A 13 -0.07 12.51 7.73
CA TYR A 13 -0.56 12.81 9.08
C TYR A 13 -0.47 14.30 9.42
N ASN A 14 0.46 15.06 8.84
CA ASN A 14 0.47 16.52 8.97
C ASN A 14 -0.73 17.17 8.26
N ALA A 15 -1.12 16.65 7.08
CA ALA A 15 -2.29 17.12 6.34
C ALA A 15 -3.63 16.72 6.98
N LEU A 16 -3.63 15.79 7.94
CA LEU A 16 -4.80 15.42 8.76
C LEU A 16 -4.84 16.13 10.13
N SER A 17 -3.70 16.66 10.57
CA SER A 17 -3.55 17.33 11.87
C SER A 17 -3.49 18.85 11.75
N SER A 18 -3.42 19.38 10.53
CA SER A 18 -3.63 20.79 10.26
C SER A 18 -5.05 21.19 10.68
N LYS A 19 -5.17 22.22 11.53
CA LYS A 19 -6.50 22.79 11.84
C LYS A 19 -7.16 23.27 10.53
N PRO A 20 -8.45 23.01 10.30
CA PRO A 20 -9.15 23.59 9.16
C PRO A 20 -9.06 25.11 9.27
N MET A 21 -8.47 25.76 8.28
CA MET A 21 -8.43 27.22 8.21
C MET A 21 -9.85 27.72 7.96
N ALA A 22 -10.44 28.32 8.99
CA ALA A 22 -11.73 29.00 8.90
C ALA A 22 -11.57 30.33 8.14
N HIS A 23 -11.52 30.26 6.81
CA HIS A 23 -11.84 31.41 5.96
C HIS A 23 -12.90 31.00 4.95
N GLY A 24 -14.05 31.67 5.07
CA GLY A 24 -15.31 31.23 4.53
C GLY A 24 -15.43 31.21 3.01
N GLY A 25 -16.49 30.54 2.57
CA GLY A 25 -17.20 30.88 1.34
C GLY A 25 -16.48 30.57 0.04
N HIS A 26 -16.04 29.33 -0.17
CA HIS A 26 -16.05 28.65 -1.47
C HIS A 26 -15.80 27.16 -1.21
N GLU A 27 -16.49 26.28 -1.93
CA GLU A 27 -16.46 24.81 -1.79
C GLU A 27 -15.11 24.21 -2.26
N GLY A 28 -14.01 24.66 -1.63
CA GLY A 28 -12.64 24.26 -1.94
C GLY A 28 -12.20 23.14 -1.01
N HIS A 29 -12.04 21.94 -1.57
CA HIS A 29 -11.41 20.79 -0.93
C HIS A 29 -10.06 21.19 -0.28
N GLY A 30 -10.02 21.33 1.04
CA GLY A 30 -8.79 21.64 1.78
C GLY A 30 -7.69 20.60 1.57
N ALA A 31 -6.48 20.87 2.06
CA ALA A 31 -5.32 19.96 1.96
C ALA A 31 -5.63 18.52 2.42
N GLU A 32 -6.52 18.37 3.40
CA GLU A 32 -7.07 17.11 3.90
C GLU A 32 -7.80 16.33 2.77
N GLY A 33 -8.64 17.02 1.99
CA GLY A 33 -9.38 16.45 0.87
C GLY A 33 -8.49 16.18 -0.35
N HIS A 34 -7.54 17.08 -0.63
CA HIS A 34 -6.61 16.93 -1.76
C HIS A 34 -5.52 15.87 -1.53
N MET A 35 -5.08 15.61 -0.30
CA MET A 35 -4.20 14.47 -0.06
C MET A 35 -5.01 13.17 0.02
N GLY A 36 -6.22 13.20 0.61
CA GLY A 36 -7.08 12.03 0.77
C GLY A 36 -7.40 11.32 -0.54
N HIS A 37 -7.88 12.03 -1.56
CA HIS A 37 -8.17 11.41 -2.88
C HIS A 37 -6.91 10.91 -3.59
N CYS A 38 -5.75 11.57 -3.45
CA CYS A 38 -4.48 11.09 -4.03
C CYS A 38 -4.08 9.73 -3.43
N PHE A 39 -4.21 9.59 -2.11
CA PHE A 39 -3.94 8.31 -1.44
C PHE A 39 -4.95 7.23 -1.84
N ASP A 40 -6.22 7.58 -2.03
CA ASP A 40 -7.19 6.62 -2.52
C ASP A 40 -6.90 6.17 -3.97
N TYR A 41 -6.49 7.08 -4.86
CA TYR A 41 -6.03 6.68 -6.19
C TYR A 41 -4.80 5.77 -6.15
N LEU A 42 -3.81 6.05 -5.31
CA LEU A 42 -2.67 5.16 -5.11
C LEU A 42 -3.11 3.78 -4.61
N ARG A 43 -4.02 3.75 -3.64
CA ARG A 43 -4.59 2.50 -3.11
C ARG A 43 -5.32 1.72 -4.20
N GLN A 44 -6.15 2.37 -5.01
CA GLN A 44 -6.87 1.74 -6.12
C GLN A 44 -5.91 1.15 -7.17
N VAL A 45 -4.85 1.86 -7.53
CA VAL A 45 -3.81 1.36 -8.45
C VAL A 45 -3.11 0.13 -7.88
N LEU A 46 -2.74 0.15 -6.59
CA LEU A 46 -2.13 -1.00 -5.92
C LEU A 46 -3.07 -2.21 -5.82
N MET A 47 -4.37 -1.98 -5.59
CA MET A 47 -5.37 -3.05 -5.60
C MET A 47 -5.57 -3.65 -6.98
N CYS A 48 -5.61 -2.82 -8.03
CA CYS A 48 -5.70 -3.30 -9.40
C CYS A 48 -4.50 -4.19 -9.69
N ALA A 49 -3.29 -3.67 -9.48
CA ALA A 49 -2.04 -4.37 -9.72
C ALA A 49 -1.62 -5.26 -8.53
N ALA A 50 -2.59 -5.84 -7.80
CA ALA A 50 -2.30 -6.75 -6.70
C ALA A 50 -1.46 -7.93 -7.21
N ASP A 51 -0.19 -7.90 -6.82
CA ASP A 51 0.78 -8.86 -7.32
C ASP A 51 0.73 -10.14 -6.48
N THR A 52 0.36 -11.24 -7.13
CA THR A 52 0.35 -12.58 -6.55
C THR A 52 1.40 -13.48 -7.20
N ASN A 53 2.31 -12.92 -8.01
CA ASN A 53 3.33 -13.72 -8.68
C ASN A 53 4.35 -14.20 -7.65
N MET A 54 4.80 -15.45 -7.81
CA MET A 54 6.01 -15.90 -7.16
C MET A 54 7.21 -15.34 -7.91
N GLU A 55 8.14 -14.74 -7.20
CA GLU A 55 9.36 -14.19 -7.78
C GLU A 55 10.20 -15.31 -8.41
N PRO A 56 10.62 -15.18 -9.68
CA PRO A 56 11.47 -16.17 -10.32
C PRO A 56 12.85 -16.17 -9.65
N LEU A 57 13.31 -17.36 -9.25
CA LEU A 57 14.64 -17.55 -8.68
C LEU A 57 15.64 -17.83 -9.81
N GLY A 58 16.67 -16.99 -9.91
CA GLY A 58 17.81 -17.23 -10.79
C GLY A 58 18.84 -18.10 -10.08
N ALA A 59 19.19 -19.25 -10.65
CA ALA A 59 20.18 -20.17 -10.06
C ALA A 59 21.59 -19.53 -9.94
N ASP A 60 21.86 -18.52 -10.76
CA ASP A 60 23.07 -17.71 -10.82
C ASP A 60 23.03 -16.44 -9.94
N LEU A 61 21.84 -15.96 -9.57
CA LEU A 61 21.65 -14.73 -8.79
C LEU A 61 21.77 -14.95 -7.27
N GLY A 62 21.72 -16.21 -6.82
CA GLY A 62 21.60 -16.54 -5.38
C GLY A 62 20.29 -16.03 -4.77
N GLY A 63 19.27 -15.72 -5.59
CA GLY A 63 18.02 -15.09 -5.15
C GLY A 63 17.05 -14.77 -6.30
N ALA A 64 16.03 -13.98 -5.98
CA ALA A 64 15.05 -13.48 -6.94
C ALA A 64 15.60 -12.31 -7.75
N SER A 65 15.27 -12.23 -9.04
CA SER A 65 15.63 -11.09 -9.88
C SER A 65 14.85 -9.81 -9.54
N GLY A 66 13.61 -9.95 -9.05
CA GLY A 66 12.68 -8.83 -8.81
C GLY A 66 12.11 -8.21 -10.09
N TRP A 67 12.44 -8.71 -11.27
CA TRP A 67 12.13 -8.10 -12.57
C TRP A 67 11.73 -9.12 -13.63
N GLY A 68 11.04 -8.66 -14.69
CA GLY A 68 10.65 -9.49 -15.83
C GLY A 68 9.33 -10.26 -15.64
N SER A 69 8.71 -10.15 -14.47
CA SER A 69 7.41 -10.74 -14.17
C SER A 69 6.28 -9.84 -14.69
N GLU A 70 5.41 -10.39 -15.53
CA GLU A 70 4.24 -9.66 -16.03
C GLU A 70 3.24 -9.42 -14.91
N ARG A 71 2.89 -8.15 -14.68
CA ARG A 71 1.91 -7.72 -13.69
C ARG A 71 0.59 -7.47 -14.38
N THR A 72 -0.43 -8.26 -14.03
CA THR A 72 -1.80 -8.12 -14.55
C THR A 72 -2.74 -7.68 -13.45
N CYS A 73 -3.75 -6.89 -13.80
CA CYS A 73 -4.78 -6.55 -12.81
C CYS A 73 -5.65 -7.76 -12.47
N ARG A 74 -6.04 -7.88 -11.20
CA ARG A 74 -6.83 -9.02 -10.67
C ARG A 74 -8.03 -8.55 -9.88
N ASP A 75 -9.01 -9.43 -9.69
CA ASP A 75 -10.07 -9.24 -8.69
C ASP A 75 -9.43 -9.22 -7.30
N TYR A 76 -9.29 -8.02 -6.74
CA TYR A 76 -8.67 -7.81 -5.43
C TYR A 76 -9.39 -8.60 -4.33
N ASP A 77 -10.71 -8.67 -4.36
CA ASP A 77 -11.46 -9.38 -3.32
C ASP A 77 -11.25 -10.90 -3.42
N ALA A 78 -11.07 -11.43 -4.63
CA ALA A 78 -10.67 -12.83 -4.81
C ALA A 78 -9.29 -13.10 -4.21
N VAL A 79 -8.32 -12.21 -4.42
CA VAL A 79 -6.98 -12.31 -3.80
C VAL A 79 -7.08 -12.30 -2.28
N VAL A 80 -7.83 -11.36 -1.70
CA VAL A 80 -8.02 -11.25 -0.24
C VAL A 80 -8.69 -12.48 0.33
N ARG A 81 -9.75 -13.01 -0.32
CA ARG A 81 -10.44 -14.24 0.12
C ARG A 81 -9.49 -15.44 0.10
N TRP A 82 -8.74 -15.61 -0.99
CA TRP A 82 -7.78 -16.71 -1.11
C TRP A 82 -6.68 -16.60 -0.04
N ALA A 83 -6.06 -15.43 0.12
CA ALA A 83 -5.02 -15.22 1.12
C ALA A 83 -5.54 -15.45 2.54
N SER A 84 -6.75 -14.97 2.85
CA SER A 84 -7.37 -15.14 4.16
C SER A 84 -7.69 -16.60 4.49
N LYS A 85 -8.08 -17.39 3.49
CA LYS A 85 -8.34 -18.83 3.66
C LYS A 85 -7.06 -19.63 3.86
N ASN A 86 -5.97 -19.24 3.19
CA ASN A 86 -4.72 -20.00 3.15
C ASN A 86 -3.64 -19.47 4.11
N ARG A 87 -3.87 -18.34 4.80
CA ARG A 87 -2.93 -17.85 5.82
C ARG A 87 -2.78 -18.89 6.93
N MET A 88 -1.55 -19.19 7.33
CA MET A 88 -1.31 -20.02 8.50
C MET A 88 -1.69 -19.24 9.77
N SER A 89 -2.47 -19.84 10.66
CA SER A 89 -2.65 -19.29 12.01
C SER A 89 -1.39 -19.59 12.82
N ILE A 90 -0.81 -18.58 13.47
CA ILE A 90 0.38 -18.74 14.33
C ILE A 90 0.17 -19.83 15.40
N ASP A 91 -1.07 -19.99 15.88
CA ASP A 91 -1.45 -21.00 16.87
C ASP A 91 -1.28 -22.44 16.39
N LYS A 92 -1.40 -22.69 15.07
CA LYS A 92 -1.20 -24.04 14.50
C LYS A 92 0.26 -24.47 14.47
N TYR A 93 1.21 -23.53 14.48
CA TYR A 93 2.65 -23.83 14.49
C TYR A 93 3.17 -24.03 15.92
N ARG A 94 2.61 -23.32 16.91
CA ARG A 94 3.05 -23.36 18.31
C ARG A 94 2.73 -24.69 19.02
N THR A 95 1.75 -25.46 18.54
CA THR A 95 1.35 -26.75 19.13
C THR A 95 1.97 -27.96 18.45
N SER A 96 2.85 -27.77 17.47
CA SER A 96 3.53 -28.84 16.72
C SER A 96 5.02 -28.96 17.05
N GLY A 97 5.50 -28.24 18.08
CA GLY A 97 6.85 -28.32 18.63
C GLY A 97 6.83 -28.78 20.08
#